data_AF-B8C0D3-F1
#
_entry.id   AF-B8C0D3-F1
#
_cell.length_a   1.000
_cell.length_b   1.000
_cell.length_c   1.000
_cell.angle_alpha   90.00
_cell.angle_beta   90.00
_cell.angle_gamma   90.00
#
_symmetry.space_group_name_H-M   'P 1'
#
loop_
_entity.id
_entity.type
_entity.pdbx_description
1 polymer ?
#
loop_
_entity_poly.entity_id
_entity_poly.type
_entity_poly.pdbx_seq_one_letter_code
_entity_poly.pdbx_strand_id
1 'polypeptide(L)'
;MQLLTSNLLLFASIASSTAGHRQRKHIGIRGVPSTNSVPSRAPVTTFHPTRPAYNDESSSFPTNSPTYNVMPTATPTSDSYIYSNFPTSTPTAFSDSENAKCSGQHLKLDINTDFYACETSWTLERIHTGGTRETVKEGSGYLDEFVYDDVAKLCLEAGEYEFNIYDTFGDGVSTPGYYFLTLDGTLLAGSSDFGFQETTQFTVVDDVDSSTRDSSTNWVQLINEDFVNGFGSFNSGGSNIKYYAGVKDRVGVVRIQDGDGMDSSVNSNHIFVGTSTTFKVVFSYYAYSMESTDGFCLDYSTDDGTSWHSEKCWLKLNDFENGSWYDDTEVTFTPSALNETDGLRVRLRCNASSIYDDVLVDSVTVYGNS
;
A
#
# COMPACT_ATOMS: atom_id res chain seq x y z
N MET A 1 57.45 50.30 12.33
CA MET A 1 58.04 49.08 12.92
C MET A 1 57.20 47.91 12.42
N GLN A 2 57.79 47.06 11.56
CA GLN A 2 57.33 45.77 10.98
C GLN A 2 55.99 45.78 10.17
N LEU A 3 55.97 45.65 8.83
CA LEU A 3 56.28 44.49 7.93
C LEU A 3 55.28 43.33 8.13
N LEU A 4 54.72 42.60 7.15
CA LEU A 4 54.71 42.57 5.68
C LEU A 4 53.65 41.51 5.26
N THR A 5 52.98 41.75 4.13
CA THR A 5 52.48 40.82 3.07
C THR A 5 52.08 39.36 3.37
N SER A 6 50.93 38.94 2.82
CA SER A 6 50.72 37.55 2.36
C SER A 6 50.35 37.52 0.87
N ASN A 7 50.97 36.58 0.18
CA ASN A 7 51.06 36.43 -1.25
C ASN A 7 49.84 35.72 -1.87
N LEU A 8 49.50 36.24 -3.04
CA LEU A 8 48.85 35.61 -4.19
C LEU A 8 49.51 34.26 -4.54
N LEU A 9 48.74 33.26 -5.00
CA LEU A 9 49.15 32.37 -6.09
C LEU A 9 47.98 31.55 -6.67
N LEU A 10 47.71 31.87 -7.93
CA LEU A 10 46.88 31.21 -8.93
C LEU A 10 47.71 30.10 -9.59
N PHE A 11 47.15 28.92 -9.88
CA PHE A 11 47.68 28.09 -10.98
C PHE A 11 46.60 27.31 -11.72
N ALA A 12 46.75 27.35 -13.04
CA ALA A 12 45.89 26.83 -14.06
C ALA A 12 46.32 25.43 -14.56
N SER A 13 45.36 24.80 -15.21
CA SER A 13 45.40 23.62 -16.10
C SER A 13 46.67 23.45 -16.95
N ILE A 14 47.17 22.21 -17.05
CA ILE A 14 47.85 21.65 -18.25
C ILE A 14 47.53 20.15 -18.38
N ALA A 15 47.05 19.74 -19.56
CA ALA A 15 46.96 18.36 -20.02
C ALA A 15 48.29 17.88 -20.62
N SER A 16 48.60 16.57 -20.53
CA SER A 16 49.52 15.92 -21.46
C SER A 16 49.30 14.41 -21.55
N SER A 17 49.03 13.96 -22.78
CA SER A 17 49.06 12.57 -23.21
C SER A 17 50.51 12.08 -23.36
N THR A 18 50.79 10.82 -23.06
CA THR A 18 51.80 10.05 -23.81
C THR A 18 51.41 8.59 -23.91
N ALA A 19 51.50 8.07 -25.14
CA ALA A 19 51.41 6.67 -25.50
C ALA A 19 52.74 5.96 -25.22
N GLY A 20 52.68 4.69 -24.81
CA GLY A 20 53.84 3.81 -24.63
C GLY A 20 53.48 2.38 -25.05
N HIS A 21 54.27 1.85 -25.98
CA HIS A 21 53.98 0.69 -26.82
C HIS A 21 54.50 -0.63 -26.22
N ARG A 22 53.73 -1.71 -26.40
CA ARG A 22 54.08 -3.15 -26.58
C ARG A 22 55.37 -3.72 -25.93
N GLN A 23 55.23 -4.84 -25.22
CA GLN A 23 55.88 -6.12 -25.57
C GLN A 23 55.08 -7.32 -25.05
N ARG A 24 54.97 -8.35 -25.89
CA ARG A 24 54.30 -9.64 -25.65
C ARG A 24 55.24 -10.61 -24.93
N LYS A 25 54.69 -11.55 -24.17
CA LYS A 25 55.31 -12.88 -24.02
C LYS A 25 54.25 -13.98 -23.97
N HIS A 26 54.08 -14.64 -25.11
CA HIS A 26 53.47 -15.96 -25.24
C HIS A 26 54.43 -17.00 -24.65
N ILE A 27 53.93 -17.91 -23.82
CA ILE A 27 54.49 -19.25 -23.62
C ILE A 27 53.38 -20.26 -23.89
N GLY A 28 53.75 -21.26 -24.69
CA GLY A 28 52.85 -22.14 -25.40
C GLY A 28 52.46 -23.43 -24.68
N ILE A 29 51.48 -24.02 -25.35
CA ILE A 29 50.80 -25.30 -25.17
C ILE A 29 51.75 -26.49 -25.29
N ARG A 30 51.52 -27.54 -24.49
CA ARG A 30 51.71 -28.95 -24.88
C ARG A 30 50.56 -29.79 -24.33
N GLY A 31 49.85 -30.47 -25.23
CA GLY A 31 48.81 -31.44 -24.90
C GLY A 31 49.33 -32.87 -24.81
N VAL A 32 48.48 -33.77 -24.32
CA VAL A 32 48.48 -35.22 -24.60
C VAL A 32 47.01 -35.70 -24.54
N PRO A 33 46.56 -36.60 -25.44
CA PRO A 33 45.18 -37.09 -25.52
C PRO A 33 44.98 -38.44 -24.81
N SER A 34 43.76 -38.78 -24.42
CA SER A 34 43.31 -40.18 -24.44
C SER A 34 41.79 -40.30 -24.52
N THR A 35 41.37 -41.03 -25.54
CA THR A 35 40.05 -41.56 -25.84
C THR A 35 39.57 -42.55 -24.77
N ASN A 36 38.27 -42.52 -24.47
CA ASN A 36 37.51 -43.76 -24.25
C ASN A 36 36.03 -43.53 -24.57
N SER A 37 35.44 -44.59 -25.10
CA SER A 37 34.26 -44.61 -25.95
C SER A 37 33.21 -45.60 -25.43
N VAL A 38 31.94 -45.36 -25.80
CA VAL A 38 30.80 -46.31 -25.95
C VAL A 38 29.95 -46.58 -24.68
N PRO A 39 28.61 -46.87 -24.74
CA PRO A 39 27.63 -46.88 -25.86
C PRO A 39 26.35 -46.03 -25.67
N SER A 40 25.65 -45.89 -26.81
CA SER A 40 24.25 -45.48 -27.02
C SER A 40 23.25 -46.64 -26.92
N ARG A 41 22.08 -46.40 -26.28
CA ARG A 41 20.70 -46.95 -26.52
C ARG A 41 19.80 -46.44 -25.37
N ALA A 42 18.53 -46.05 -25.50
CA ALA A 42 17.48 -46.19 -26.50
C ALA A 42 16.43 -45.05 -26.27
N PRO A 43 15.49 -44.80 -27.21
CA PRO A 43 14.56 -43.66 -27.12
C PRO A 43 13.35 -43.98 -26.23
N VAL A 44 12.92 -43.02 -25.42
CA VAL A 44 11.63 -43.07 -24.73
C VAL A 44 10.58 -42.45 -25.65
N THR A 45 9.65 -43.30 -26.07
CA THR A 45 8.44 -42.97 -26.84
C THR A 45 7.48 -42.11 -26.01
N THR A 46 7.21 -40.88 -26.43
CA THR A 46 6.03 -40.14 -25.98
C THR A 46 4.85 -40.45 -26.91
N PHE A 47 3.85 -41.13 -26.34
CA PHE A 47 2.59 -41.38 -27.00
C PHE A 47 1.76 -40.08 -27.02
N HIS A 48 1.39 -39.66 -28.23
CA HIS A 48 0.28 -38.77 -28.50
C HIS A 48 -1.02 -39.60 -28.42
N PRO A 49 -2.05 -39.17 -27.66
CA PRO A 49 -3.41 -39.62 -27.93
C PRO A 49 -4.16 -38.52 -28.67
N THR A 50 -4.37 -38.75 -29.97
CA THR A 50 -5.46 -38.14 -30.72
C THR A 50 -6.77 -38.86 -30.38
N ARG A 51 -7.73 -38.07 -29.87
CA ARG A 51 -9.20 -38.11 -30.02
C ARG A 51 -9.89 -39.44 -30.42
N PRO A 52 -11.00 -39.77 -29.76
CA PRO A 52 -12.19 -40.25 -30.44
C PRO A 52 -13.31 -39.21 -30.41
N ALA A 53 -13.94 -39.02 -31.58
CA ALA A 53 -15.17 -38.30 -31.75
C ALA A 53 -16.35 -39.12 -31.18
N TYR A 54 -17.32 -38.44 -30.58
CA TYR A 54 -18.68 -38.96 -30.47
C TYR A 54 -19.66 -37.87 -30.90
N ASN A 55 -20.41 -38.20 -31.95
CA ASN A 55 -21.54 -37.43 -32.51
C ASN A 55 -22.74 -37.55 -31.55
N ASP A 56 -23.37 -36.43 -31.19
CA ASP A 56 -24.62 -35.92 -31.78
C ASP A 56 -25.88 -36.68 -31.32
N GLU A 57 -26.62 -36.07 -30.39
CA GLU A 57 -28.08 -36.07 -30.39
C GLU A 57 -28.60 -34.71 -29.92
N SER A 58 -29.01 -33.90 -30.89
CA SER A 58 -30.31 -33.22 -30.98
C SER A 58 -31.10 -32.97 -29.67
N SER A 59 -31.19 -31.70 -29.29
CA SER A 59 -32.39 -31.14 -28.63
C SER A 59 -32.62 -29.70 -29.10
N SER A 60 -33.40 -29.58 -30.17
CA SER A 60 -33.94 -28.32 -30.69
C SER A 60 -35.12 -27.83 -29.84
N PHE A 61 -35.05 -26.61 -29.30
CA PHE A 61 -36.24 -25.80 -29.01
C PHE A 61 -35.95 -24.30 -29.25
N PRO A 62 -36.98 -23.52 -29.64
CA PRO A 62 -36.86 -22.49 -30.67
C PRO A 62 -36.56 -21.08 -30.13
N THR A 63 -35.84 -20.30 -30.94
CA THR A 63 -35.75 -18.84 -30.85
C THR A 63 -37.07 -18.20 -31.28
N ASN A 64 -37.88 -17.80 -30.30
CA ASN A 64 -38.92 -16.79 -30.51
C ASN A 64 -38.36 -15.42 -30.11
N SER A 65 -37.92 -14.65 -31.10
CA SER A 65 -37.74 -13.21 -30.96
C SER A 65 -39.12 -12.53 -30.91
N PRO A 66 -39.47 -11.76 -29.88
CA PRO A 66 -40.63 -10.89 -29.95
C PRO A 66 -40.24 -9.57 -30.63
N THR A 67 -40.74 -9.38 -31.84
CA THR A 67 -40.89 -8.05 -32.45
C THR A 67 -41.88 -7.24 -31.61
N TYR A 68 -41.44 -6.18 -30.97
CA TYR A 68 -42.35 -5.21 -30.35
C TYR A 68 -42.62 -4.05 -31.31
N ASN A 69 -43.91 -3.94 -31.63
CA ASN A 69 -44.54 -2.91 -32.44
C ASN A 69 -44.37 -1.51 -31.84
N VAL A 70 -44.36 -0.55 -32.76
CA VAL A 70 -44.36 0.89 -32.56
C VAL A 70 -45.72 1.39 -32.02
N MET A 71 -45.68 2.15 -30.90
CA MET A 71 -46.60 3.21 -30.39
C MET A 71 -48.10 2.87 -30.11
N PRO A 72 -48.81 3.56 -29.17
CA PRO A 72 -48.81 5.02 -29.01
C PRO A 72 -48.73 5.59 -27.58
N THR A 73 -48.37 6.87 -27.56
CA THR A 73 -48.47 7.89 -26.50
C THR A 73 -49.64 7.72 -25.54
N ALA A 74 -49.33 7.62 -24.24
CA ALA A 74 -50.22 7.99 -23.16
C ALA A 74 -49.45 8.97 -22.23
N THR A 75 -49.94 10.21 -22.19
CA THR A 75 -49.60 11.22 -21.20
C THR A 75 -49.90 10.69 -19.78
N PRO A 76 -48.99 10.84 -18.80
CA PRO A 76 -49.37 10.55 -17.42
C PRO A 76 -50.28 11.68 -16.89
N THR A 77 -51.49 11.27 -16.57
CA THR A 77 -52.51 12.01 -15.84
C THR A 77 -51.97 12.47 -14.48
N SER A 78 -52.22 13.73 -14.16
CA SER A 78 -52.05 14.31 -12.83
C SER A 78 -53.03 13.65 -11.85
N ASP A 79 -52.57 12.63 -11.11
CA ASP A 79 -53.27 12.15 -9.94
C ASP A 79 -52.61 12.65 -8.65
N SER A 80 -53.38 13.49 -7.98
CA SER A 80 -53.14 14.08 -6.68
C SER A 80 -53.03 13.02 -5.60
N TYR A 81 -51.82 12.79 -5.09
CA TYR A 81 -51.63 12.09 -3.83
C TYR A 81 -51.57 13.10 -2.68
N ILE A 82 -52.45 12.84 -1.73
CA ILE A 82 -52.70 13.57 -0.49
C ILE A 82 -51.40 13.64 0.33
N TYR A 83 -50.96 14.85 0.67
CA TYR A 83 -49.90 15.08 1.65
C TYR A 83 -50.33 14.46 3.00
N SER A 84 -49.73 13.32 3.35
CA SER A 84 -49.75 12.83 4.72
C SER A 84 -48.81 13.71 5.54
N ASN A 85 -49.36 14.44 6.49
CA ASN A 85 -48.61 15.16 7.51
C ASN A 85 -47.81 14.15 8.36
N PHE A 86 -46.58 13.86 7.96
CA PHE A 86 -45.57 13.34 8.88
C PHE A 86 -45.06 14.51 9.72
N PRO A 87 -44.99 14.38 11.06
CA PRO A 87 -44.39 15.40 11.88
C PRO A 87 -42.93 15.55 11.46
N THR A 88 -42.62 16.70 10.86
CA THR A 88 -41.25 17.11 10.57
C THR A 88 -40.61 17.41 11.91
N SER A 89 -39.84 16.47 12.45
CA SER A 89 -38.88 16.79 13.49
C SER A 89 -37.92 17.80 12.87
N THR A 90 -38.09 19.07 13.23
CA THR A 90 -37.11 20.12 13.01
C THR A 90 -35.73 19.56 13.33
N PRO A 91 -34.74 19.67 12.44
CA PRO A 91 -33.37 19.36 12.80
C PRO A 91 -33.04 20.23 14.00
N THR A 92 -32.78 19.61 15.14
CA THR A 92 -32.15 20.31 16.26
C THR A 92 -30.87 20.87 15.68
N ALA A 93 -30.81 22.19 15.57
CA ALA A 93 -29.62 22.90 15.12
C ALA A 93 -28.47 22.47 16.04
N PHE A 94 -27.63 21.56 15.53
CA PHE A 94 -26.34 21.29 16.12
C PHE A 94 -25.55 22.59 15.94
N SER A 95 -25.13 23.18 17.04
CA SER A 95 -24.31 24.37 17.01
C SER A 95 -23.05 24.06 16.22
N ASP A 96 -22.86 24.77 15.11
CA ASP A 96 -21.58 24.87 14.42
C ASP A 96 -20.53 25.36 15.44
N SER A 97 -19.75 24.43 15.98
CA SER A 97 -18.43 24.75 16.49
C SER A 97 -17.45 24.54 15.34
N GLU A 98 -17.30 25.58 14.52
CA GLU A 98 -16.06 25.78 13.77
C GLU A 98 -14.90 25.59 14.76
N ASN A 99 -14.03 24.63 14.46
CA ASN A 99 -12.80 24.28 15.17
C ASN A 99 -12.88 23.22 16.30
N ALA A 100 -13.80 22.25 16.23
CA ALA A 100 -13.64 20.99 16.97
C ALA A 100 -12.45 20.21 16.38
N LYS A 101 -11.26 20.43 16.97
CA LYS A 101 -10.08 19.60 16.73
C LYS A 101 -10.50 18.15 17.03
N CYS A 102 -10.41 17.25 16.04
CA CYS A 102 -10.68 15.85 16.29
C CYS A 102 -9.70 15.37 17.37
N SER A 103 -10.24 14.94 18.52
CA SER A 103 -9.44 14.44 19.66
C SER A 103 -9.30 12.92 19.65
N GLY A 104 -9.91 12.26 18.67
CA GLY A 104 -9.80 10.83 18.45
C GLY A 104 -9.39 10.52 17.01
N GLN A 105 -9.74 9.33 16.52
CA GLN A 105 -9.24 8.83 15.24
C GLN A 105 -10.25 9.04 14.12
N HIS A 106 -9.78 9.29 12.90
CA HIS A 106 -10.61 9.57 11.74
C HIS A 106 -10.98 8.26 11.03
N LEU A 107 -12.25 7.89 11.11
CA LEU A 107 -12.79 6.81 10.31
C LEU A 107 -13.18 7.34 8.93
N LYS A 108 -12.80 6.60 7.88
CA LYS A 108 -13.23 6.82 6.51
C LYS A 108 -13.72 5.51 5.88
N LEU A 109 -14.88 5.57 5.21
CA LEU A 109 -15.44 4.47 4.41
C LEU A 109 -15.63 4.93 2.96
N ASP A 110 -15.00 4.22 2.03
CA ASP A 110 -15.20 4.35 0.58
C ASP A 110 -15.92 3.10 0.05
N ILE A 111 -16.81 3.27 -0.92
CA ILE A 111 -17.57 2.18 -1.55
C ILE A 111 -17.59 2.39 -3.06
N ASN A 112 -17.19 1.38 -3.82
CA ASN A 112 -17.48 1.26 -5.25
C ASN A 112 -18.52 0.16 -5.43
N THR A 113 -19.72 0.52 -5.88
CA THR A 113 -20.82 -0.43 -6.02
C THR A 113 -20.77 -1.19 -7.35
N ASP A 114 -21.46 -2.33 -7.40
CA ASP A 114 -21.62 -3.14 -8.60
C ASP A 114 -22.97 -2.87 -9.30
N PHE A 115 -23.43 -3.79 -10.14
CA PHE A 115 -24.69 -3.67 -10.89
C PHE A 115 -25.95 -3.78 -10.01
N TYR A 116 -25.82 -4.12 -8.73
CA TYR A 116 -26.94 -4.38 -7.82
C TYR A 116 -26.76 -3.66 -6.47
N ALA A 117 -26.39 -2.37 -6.52
CA ALA A 117 -26.04 -1.57 -5.35
C ALA A 117 -27.16 -1.41 -4.32
N CYS A 118 -28.42 -1.61 -4.73
CA CYS A 118 -29.58 -1.51 -3.83
C CYS A 118 -29.58 -2.55 -2.70
N GLU A 119 -28.74 -3.58 -2.83
CA GLU A 119 -28.57 -4.68 -1.88
C GLU A 119 -27.53 -4.34 -0.81
N THR A 120 -26.64 -3.39 -1.11
CA THR A 120 -25.56 -2.95 -0.22
C THR A 120 -26.06 -1.98 0.85
N SER A 121 -25.79 -2.31 2.11
CA SER A 121 -25.97 -1.40 3.25
C SER A 121 -24.91 -1.61 4.32
N TRP A 122 -24.76 -0.69 5.26
CA TRP A 122 -23.82 -0.84 6.37
C TRP A 122 -24.26 -0.11 7.62
N THR A 123 -23.71 -0.54 8.76
CA THR A 123 -23.89 0.07 10.08
C THR A 123 -22.55 0.18 10.79
N LEU A 124 -22.32 1.30 11.47
CA LEU A 124 -21.23 1.49 12.43
C LEU A 124 -21.85 1.64 13.81
N GLU A 125 -21.45 0.79 14.75
CA GLU A 125 -21.96 0.79 16.12
C GLU A 125 -20.82 0.95 17.13
N ARG A 126 -21.07 1.71 18.19
CA ARG A 126 -20.20 1.78 19.37
C ARG A 126 -20.63 0.70 20.35
N ILE A 127 -19.68 -0.06 20.87
CA ILE A 127 -19.91 -1.07 21.90
C ILE A 127 -19.59 -0.47 23.27
N HIS A 128 -20.62 -0.32 24.11
CA HIS A 128 -20.48 0.20 25.46
C HIS A 128 -20.07 -0.89 26.47
N THR A 129 -19.54 -0.44 27.61
CA THR A 129 -19.24 -1.34 28.74
C THR A 129 -20.51 -2.08 29.17
N GLY A 130 -20.49 -3.42 29.11
CA GLY A 130 -21.67 -4.26 29.35
C GLY A 130 -22.31 -4.84 28.09
N GLY A 131 -21.77 -4.53 26.90
CA GLY A 131 -22.12 -5.17 25.63
C GLY A 131 -23.34 -4.56 24.92
N THR A 132 -23.88 -3.46 25.41
CA THR A 132 -24.92 -2.69 24.70
C THR A 132 -24.31 -1.97 23.51
N ARG A 133 -25.01 -1.96 22.38
CA ARG A 133 -24.58 -1.32 21.14
C ARG A 133 -25.36 -0.03 20.90
N GLU A 134 -24.68 0.99 20.41
CA GLU A 134 -25.25 2.27 19.97
C GLU A 134 -24.89 2.50 18.51
N THR A 135 -25.88 2.68 17.64
CA THR A 135 -25.64 3.01 16.23
C THR A 135 -25.08 4.43 16.12
N VAL A 136 -23.85 4.52 15.61
CA VAL A 136 -23.13 5.79 15.37
C VAL A 136 -23.53 6.36 14.01
N LYS A 137 -23.56 5.50 12.99
CA LYS A 137 -23.95 5.85 11.62
C LYS A 137 -24.37 4.62 10.83
N GLU A 138 -25.17 4.83 9.79
CA GLU A 138 -25.59 3.78 8.85
C GLU A 138 -25.71 4.37 7.43
N GLY A 139 -25.71 3.50 6.41
CA GLY A 139 -25.82 3.87 5.01
C GLY A 139 -26.48 2.80 4.15
N SER A 140 -27.26 3.22 3.16
CA SER A 140 -27.95 2.36 2.19
C SER A 140 -28.44 3.20 0.98
N GLY A 141 -29.03 2.54 -0.02
CA GLY A 141 -29.71 3.23 -1.13
C GLY A 141 -28.76 3.77 -2.20
N TYR A 142 -27.69 3.02 -2.47
CA TYR A 142 -26.67 3.39 -3.44
C TYR A 142 -27.13 3.21 -4.89
N LEU A 143 -26.50 3.96 -5.80
CA LEU A 143 -26.65 3.79 -7.24
C LEU A 143 -25.72 2.68 -7.72
N ASP A 144 -26.13 2.00 -8.78
CA ASP A 144 -25.34 0.96 -9.44
C ASP A 144 -24.08 1.55 -10.09
N GLU A 145 -22.99 0.79 -10.05
CA GLU A 145 -21.69 1.10 -10.67
C GLU A 145 -21.16 2.50 -10.36
N PHE A 146 -21.23 2.90 -9.09
CA PHE A 146 -20.85 4.23 -8.66
C PHE A 146 -19.80 4.20 -7.55
N VAL A 147 -18.79 5.06 -7.70
CA VAL A 147 -17.75 5.28 -6.69
C VAL A 147 -18.19 6.37 -5.74
N TYR A 148 -18.37 5.99 -4.48
CA TYR A 148 -18.63 6.89 -3.38
C TYR A 148 -17.40 7.00 -2.47
N ASP A 149 -16.76 8.16 -2.51
CA ASP A 149 -15.74 8.52 -1.55
C ASP A 149 -16.36 9.11 -0.28
N ASP A 150 -15.78 8.83 0.89
CA ASP A 150 -16.16 9.44 2.18
C ASP A 150 -17.64 9.21 2.60
N VAL A 151 -18.27 8.07 2.25
CA VAL A 151 -19.68 7.79 2.66
C VAL A 151 -19.85 7.80 4.19
N ALA A 152 -18.80 7.43 4.89
CA ALA A 152 -18.59 7.77 6.29
C ALA A 152 -17.26 8.50 6.44
N LYS A 153 -17.29 9.71 7.00
CA LYS A 153 -16.11 10.46 7.43
C LYS A 153 -16.38 10.98 8.83
N LEU A 154 -15.83 10.33 9.83
CA LEU A 154 -16.17 10.56 11.24
C LEU A 154 -14.90 10.73 12.06
N CYS A 155 -14.93 11.66 13.00
CA CYS A 155 -14.00 11.66 14.11
C CYS A 155 -14.60 10.78 15.21
N LEU A 156 -14.00 9.62 15.46
CA LEU A 156 -14.45 8.70 16.49
C LEU A 156 -13.70 8.97 17.79
N GLU A 157 -14.44 9.04 18.90
CA GLU A 157 -13.88 9.05 20.24
C GLU A 157 -13.33 7.66 20.61
N ALA A 158 -12.44 7.59 21.61
CA ALA A 158 -11.95 6.32 22.11
C ALA A 158 -13.07 5.36 22.53
N GLY A 159 -12.89 4.09 22.21
CA GLY A 159 -13.86 3.04 22.51
C GLY A 159 -13.82 1.90 21.51
N GLU A 160 -14.69 0.92 21.74
CA GLU A 160 -14.84 -0.25 20.87
C GLU A 160 -15.94 0.01 19.85
N TYR A 161 -15.68 -0.36 18.59
CA TYR A 161 -16.61 -0.18 17.49
C TYR A 161 -16.76 -1.47 16.67
N GLU A 162 -17.93 -1.62 16.06
CA GLU A 162 -18.26 -2.69 15.14
C GLU A 162 -18.81 -2.08 13.85
N PHE A 163 -18.13 -2.35 12.75
CA PHE A 163 -18.61 -2.06 11.41
C PHE A 163 -19.19 -3.34 10.82
N ASN A 164 -20.39 -3.24 10.25
CA ASN A 164 -21.04 -4.31 9.51
C ASN A 164 -21.40 -3.79 8.12
N ILE A 165 -21.03 -4.53 7.08
CA ILE A 165 -21.51 -4.32 5.71
C ILE A 165 -22.37 -5.52 5.31
N TYR A 166 -23.46 -5.28 4.58
CA TYR A 166 -24.48 -6.26 4.23
C TYR A 166 -24.76 -6.22 2.73
N ASP A 167 -25.07 -7.39 2.19
CA ASP A 167 -25.57 -7.56 0.83
C ASP A 167 -26.71 -8.59 0.84
N THR A 168 -27.88 -8.22 0.31
CA THR A 168 -29.08 -9.06 0.42
C THR A 168 -29.08 -10.28 -0.51
N PHE A 169 -28.30 -10.26 -1.59
CA PHE A 169 -28.19 -11.39 -2.52
C PHE A 169 -27.17 -12.43 -2.05
N GLY A 170 -26.13 -11.96 -1.36
CA GLY A 170 -25.06 -12.75 -0.80
C GLY A 170 -23.87 -12.94 -1.73
N ASP A 171 -23.69 -12.10 -2.75
CA ASP A 171 -22.49 -12.06 -3.58
C ASP A 171 -21.55 -10.90 -3.23
N GLY A 172 -22.00 -9.97 -2.38
CA GLY A 172 -21.21 -8.83 -1.92
C GLY A 172 -21.34 -7.63 -2.86
N VAL A 173 -20.25 -6.92 -3.13
CA VAL A 173 -20.17 -5.82 -4.12
C VAL A 173 -19.29 -6.25 -5.29
N SER A 174 -19.59 -7.40 -5.88
CA SER A 174 -18.85 -8.11 -6.93
C SER A 174 -17.88 -7.25 -7.77
N THR A 175 -16.66 -7.74 -8.00
CA THR A 175 -15.63 -7.04 -8.80
C THR A 175 -16.20 -6.51 -10.13
N PRO A 176 -16.02 -5.22 -10.47
CA PRO A 176 -15.02 -4.29 -9.94
C PRO A 176 -15.40 -3.51 -8.67
N GLY A 177 -16.56 -3.79 -8.06
CA GLY A 177 -16.95 -3.16 -6.80
C GLY A 177 -16.04 -3.56 -5.62
N TYR A 178 -16.05 -2.73 -4.58
CA TYR A 178 -15.27 -2.91 -3.35
C TYR A 178 -15.79 -1.98 -2.25
N TYR A 179 -15.39 -2.24 -1.02
CA TYR A 179 -15.39 -1.21 0.03
C TYR A 179 -14.03 -1.13 0.71
N PHE A 180 -13.69 0.03 1.27
CA PHE A 180 -12.52 0.22 2.11
C PHE A 180 -12.89 0.99 3.38
N LEU A 181 -12.74 0.35 4.53
CA LEU A 181 -12.87 0.94 5.85
C LEU A 181 -11.48 1.26 6.40
N THR A 182 -11.20 2.53 6.68
CA THR A 182 -9.90 2.99 7.17
C THR A 182 -10.05 3.79 8.47
N LEU A 183 -9.08 3.70 9.36
CA LEU A 183 -8.97 4.48 10.60
C LEU A 183 -7.61 5.16 10.63
N ASP A 184 -7.59 6.49 10.64
CA ASP A 184 -6.40 7.31 10.42
C ASP A 184 -5.56 6.80 9.23
N GLY A 185 -6.23 6.42 8.14
CA GLY A 185 -5.59 5.94 6.90
C GLY A 185 -5.10 4.49 6.94
N THR A 186 -5.18 3.82 8.10
CA THR A 186 -4.92 2.38 8.21
C THR A 186 -6.13 1.60 7.74
N LEU A 187 -5.96 0.71 6.76
CA LEU A 187 -7.04 -0.17 6.28
C LEU A 187 -7.41 -1.16 7.39
N LEU A 188 -8.62 -1.02 7.91
CA LEU A 188 -9.20 -1.96 8.87
C LEU A 188 -9.82 -3.15 8.16
N ALA A 189 -10.52 -2.91 7.05
CA ALA A 189 -11.17 -3.94 6.26
C ALA A 189 -11.50 -3.45 4.84
N GLY A 190 -11.59 -4.39 3.91
CA GLY A 190 -12.04 -4.13 2.55
C GLY A 190 -12.04 -5.38 1.70
N SER A 191 -13.14 -5.61 0.99
CA SER A 191 -13.33 -6.77 0.13
C SER A 191 -14.37 -6.46 -0.95
N SER A 192 -14.51 -7.35 -1.94
CA SER A 192 -15.62 -7.35 -2.90
C SER A 192 -16.62 -8.46 -2.61
N ASP A 193 -16.16 -9.62 -2.13
CA ASP A 193 -16.95 -10.87 -2.11
C ASP A 193 -17.30 -11.27 -0.65
N PHE A 194 -17.86 -10.35 0.13
CA PHE A 194 -18.16 -10.58 1.55
C PHE A 194 -19.41 -11.45 1.82
N GLY A 195 -20.04 -11.98 0.77
CA GLY A 195 -21.27 -12.75 0.91
C GLY A 195 -22.40 -11.89 1.45
N PHE A 196 -23.24 -12.44 2.34
CA PHE A 196 -24.38 -11.69 2.90
C PHE A 196 -23.98 -10.59 3.89
N GLN A 197 -22.84 -10.75 4.57
CA GLN A 197 -22.38 -9.84 5.61
C GLN A 197 -20.90 -10.04 5.91
N GLU A 198 -20.19 -8.94 6.15
CA GLU A 198 -18.88 -8.93 6.80
C GLU A 198 -18.86 -7.97 7.98
N THR A 199 -18.19 -8.39 9.05
CA THR A 199 -18.12 -7.66 10.32
C THR A 199 -16.66 -7.40 10.68
N THR A 200 -16.36 -6.14 10.99
CA THR A 200 -15.04 -5.69 11.45
C THR A 200 -15.18 -4.99 12.79
N GLN A 201 -14.56 -5.56 13.83
CA GLN A 201 -14.44 -4.89 15.13
C GLN A 201 -13.09 -4.17 15.22
N PHE A 202 -13.09 -2.97 15.75
CA PHE A 202 -11.87 -2.18 15.94
C PHE A 202 -11.98 -1.29 17.17
N THR A 203 -10.81 -1.02 17.76
CA THR A 203 -10.69 -0.13 18.91
C THR A 203 -10.18 1.21 18.43
N VAL A 204 -10.89 2.27 18.80
CA VAL A 204 -10.40 3.63 18.70
C VAL A 204 -9.71 3.94 20.02
N VAL A 205 -8.45 4.36 19.94
CA VAL A 205 -7.73 4.85 21.11
C VAL A 205 -7.80 6.37 21.16
N ASP A 206 -7.77 6.95 22.35
CA ASP A 206 -7.59 8.39 22.46
C ASP A 206 -6.23 8.72 21.83
N ASP A 207 -6.13 9.85 21.13
CA ASP A 207 -4.84 10.44 20.70
C ASP A 207 -3.96 10.87 21.91
N VAL A 208 -4.29 10.36 23.10
CA VAL A 208 -3.65 10.53 24.40
C VAL A 208 -3.50 9.17 25.11
N ASP A 209 -3.29 8.07 24.39
CA ASP A 209 -2.59 6.95 25.03
C ASP A 209 -1.09 7.30 25.12
N SER A 210 -0.74 7.89 26.26
CA SER A 210 0.64 8.18 26.66
C SER A 210 1.50 6.92 26.88
N SER A 211 1.05 5.75 26.40
CA SER A 211 1.86 4.53 26.31
C SER A 211 2.81 4.49 25.10
N THR A 212 2.60 5.33 24.08
CA THR A 212 3.51 5.46 22.90
C THR A 212 4.32 6.74 22.89
N ARG A 213 4.04 7.70 23.78
CA ARG A 213 4.92 8.84 24.04
C ARG A 213 6.13 8.34 24.81
N ASP A 214 7.27 8.24 24.14
CA ASP A 214 8.54 8.32 24.83
C ASP A 214 8.59 9.71 25.51
N SER A 215 8.28 9.71 26.80
CA SER A 215 8.14 10.91 27.63
C SER A 215 9.47 11.68 27.74
N SER A 216 10.56 11.14 27.21
CA SER A 216 11.87 11.78 27.14
C SER A 216 12.15 12.51 25.83
N THR A 217 11.35 12.33 24.76
CA THR A 217 11.72 12.78 23.41
C THR A 217 10.62 13.49 22.57
N ASN A 218 9.39 13.62 23.08
CA ASN A 218 8.22 14.24 22.38
C ASN A 218 7.78 13.54 21.08
N TRP A 219 8.33 12.36 20.75
CA TRP A 219 7.89 11.58 19.59
C TRP A 219 6.54 10.91 19.84
N VAL A 220 5.66 10.97 18.83
CA VAL A 220 4.37 10.26 18.75
C VAL A 220 4.47 9.23 17.64
N GLN A 221 4.10 7.98 17.90
CA GLN A 221 4.07 6.95 16.86
C GLN A 221 2.88 7.17 15.93
N LEU A 222 3.15 7.34 14.64
CA LEU A 222 2.13 7.59 13.60
C LEU A 222 1.74 6.30 12.88
N ILE A 223 2.69 5.42 12.57
CA ILE A 223 2.42 4.07 12.07
C ILE A 223 3.43 3.07 12.65
N ASN A 224 3.02 1.82 12.79
CA ASN A 224 3.89 0.69 13.12
C ASN A 224 3.48 -0.53 12.29
N GLU A 225 4.40 -1.05 11.50
CA GLU A 225 4.20 -2.22 10.68
C GLU A 225 5.28 -3.26 10.97
N ASP A 226 4.83 -4.49 11.29
CA ASP A 226 5.68 -5.66 11.55
C ASP A 226 5.53 -6.75 10.48
N PHE A 227 4.69 -6.51 9.47
CA PHE A 227 4.38 -7.39 8.34
C PHE A 227 3.92 -8.80 8.74
N VAL A 228 3.59 -9.08 10.00
CA VAL A 228 3.19 -10.42 10.45
C VAL A 228 1.89 -10.86 9.75
N ASN A 229 1.04 -9.90 9.41
CA ASN A 229 -0.25 -10.11 8.74
C ASN A 229 -0.30 -9.56 7.31
N GLY A 230 0.80 -9.67 6.57
CA GLY A 230 0.88 -9.19 5.18
C GLY A 230 1.49 -7.81 5.09
N PHE A 231 0.93 -6.92 4.26
CA PHE A 231 1.48 -5.58 4.04
C PHE A 231 0.95 -4.51 5.01
N GLY A 232 -0.21 -4.74 5.65
CA GLY A 232 -0.82 -3.84 6.64
C GLY A 232 -0.89 -2.38 6.19
N SER A 233 -0.13 -1.50 6.87
CA SER A 233 -0.06 -0.05 6.59
C SER A 233 0.78 0.31 5.36
N PHE A 234 1.26 -0.68 4.60
CA PHE A 234 2.08 -0.50 3.42
C PHE A 234 1.47 -1.17 2.19
N ASN A 235 2.00 -0.84 1.02
CA ASN A 235 1.61 -1.40 -0.26
C ASN A 235 2.84 -1.79 -1.06
N SER A 236 2.67 -2.83 -1.87
CA SER A 236 3.64 -3.15 -2.92
C SER A 236 3.65 -2.03 -3.97
N GLY A 237 4.84 -1.54 -4.30
CA GLY A 237 5.06 -0.63 -5.41
C GLY A 237 5.05 -1.32 -6.78
N GLY A 238 5.12 -2.66 -6.83
CA GLY A 238 4.95 -3.40 -8.07
C GLY A 238 5.56 -4.81 -8.10
N SER A 239 6.10 -5.18 -9.26
CA SER A 239 6.42 -6.58 -9.59
C SER A 239 7.66 -7.15 -8.90
N ASN A 240 8.55 -6.30 -8.38
CA ASN A 240 9.79 -6.73 -7.71
C ASN A 240 9.61 -6.93 -6.21
N ILE A 241 8.38 -6.89 -5.71
CA ILE A 241 8.06 -7.07 -4.29
C ILE A 241 7.57 -8.49 -4.02
N LYS A 242 8.04 -9.06 -2.91
CA LYS A 242 7.54 -10.35 -2.44
C LYS A 242 7.41 -10.38 -0.93
N TYR A 243 6.21 -10.75 -0.47
CA TYR A 243 5.94 -11.03 0.93
C TYR A 243 6.37 -12.46 1.31
N TYR A 244 6.94 -12.61 2.49
CA TYR A 244 7.25 -13.87 3.14
C TYR A 244 6.63 -13.89 4.54
N ALA A 245 5.79 -14.88 4.82
CA ALA A 245 5.29 -15.12 6.18
C ALA A 245 6.44 -15.39 7.17
N GLY A 246 7.56 -15.94 6.68
CA GLY A 246 8.81 -15.98 7.41
C GLY A 246 10.00 -16.37 6.54
N VAL A 247 11.14 -15.72 6.78
CA VAL A 247 12.41 -15.94 6.06
C VAL A 247 13.55 -15.35 6.90
N LYS A 248 14.78 -15.88 6.78
CA LYS A 248 15.97 -15.37 7.51
C LYS A 248 15.75 -15.19 9.02
N ASP A 249 15.08 -16.19 9.62
CA ASP A 249 14.79 -16.26 11.06
C ASP A 249 13.85 -15.16 11.58
N ARG A 250 13.08 -14.51 10.68
CA ARG A 250 12.02 -13.55 11.03
C ARG A 250 10.66 -13.96 10.48
N VAL A 251 9.61 -13.40 11.06
CA VAL A 251 8.22 -13.57 10.64
C VAL A 251 7.74 -12.24 10.08
N GLY A 252 6.98 -12.26 8.98
CA GLY A 252 6.55 -11.02 8.34
C GLY A 252 7.70 -10.25 7.69
N VAL A 253 8.07 -10.63 6.46
CA VAL A 253 9.19 -9.96 5.77
C VAL A 253 8.80 -9.60 4.34
N VAL A 254 9.02 -8.35 3.97
CA VAL A 254 8.86 -7.87 2.61
C VAL A 254 10.23 -7.80 1.95
N ARG A 255 10.39 -8.50 0.83
CA ARG A 255 11.57 -8.38 -0.04
C ARG A 255 11.28 -7.41 -1.16
N ILE A 256 12.20 -6.47 -1.34
CA ILE A 256 12.25 -5.50 -2.42
C ILE A 256 13.48 -5.85 -3.26
N GLN A 257 13.30 -6.05 -4.56
CA GLN A 257 14.35 -6.52 -5.46
C GLN A 257 14.65 -5.52 -6.57
N ASP A 258 15.87 -5.54 -7.11
CA ASP A 258 16.31 -4.76 -8.29
C ASP A 258 16.22 -3.23 -8.10
N GLY A 259 16.46 -2.44 -9.15
CA GLY A 259 16.46 -0.99 -9.14
C GLY A 259 15.43 -0.34 -10.08
N ASP A 260 14.26 -0.96 -10.30
CA ASP A 260 13.25 -0.52 -11.28
C ASP A 260 12.33 0.62 -10.79
N GLY A 261 12.84 1.49 -9.91
CA GLY A 261 12.08 2.64 -9.43
C GLY A 261 10.88 2.24 -8.56
N MET A 262 9.65 2.52 -9.03
CA MET A 262 8.42 2.27 -8.26
C MET A 262 8.17 0.76 -8.08
N ASP A 263 8.41 -0.05 -9.11
CA ASP A 263 8.24 -1.51 -9.07
C ASP A 263 9.13 -2.18 -8.00
N SER A 264 10.25 -1.53 -7.67
CA SER A 264 11.23 -1.94 -6.65
C SER A 264 11.07 -1.13 -5.36
N SER A 265 9.82 -0.92 -4.91
CA SER A 265 9.56 -0.21 -3.65
C SER A 265 8.39 -0.76 -2.84
N VAL A 266 8.41 -0.50 -1.53
CA VAL A 266 7.27 -0.66 -0.63
C VAL A 266 6.98 0.71 -0.01
N ASN A 267 5.74 1.17 -0.06
CA ASN A 267 5.35 2.50 0.41
C ASN A 267 4.18 2.44 1.37
N SER A 268 4.17 3.33 2.35
CA SER A 268 3.08 3.43 3.31
C SER A 268 1.78 3.85 2.63
N ASN A 269 0.67 3.59 3.32
CA ASN A 269 -0.58 4.34 3.19
C ASN A 269 -0.35 5.83 3.50
N HIS A 270 -1.37 6.64 3.28
CA HIS A 270 -1.39 8.03 3.72
C HIS A 270 -1.26 8.07 5.25
N ILE A 271 -0.32 8.88 5.75
CA ILE A 271 -0.06 9.08 7.17
C ILE A 271 -0.60 10.44 7.57
N PHE A 272 -1.55 10.47 8.49
CA PHE A 272 -2.02 11.69 9.12
C PHE A 272 -0.96 12.20 10.10
N VAL A 273 -0.47 13.42 9.86
CA VAL A 273 0.69 13.99 10.58
C VAL A 273 0.30 14.85 11.78
N GLY A 274 -0.97 15.22 11.90
CA GLY A 274 -1.45 16.14 12.94
C GLY A 274 -0.65 17.44 12.95
N THR A 275 -0.08 17.80 14.10
CA THR A 275 0.79 18.98 14.25
C THR A 275 2.28 18.65 14.14
N SER A 276 2.64 17.43 13.71
CA SER A 276 4.04 17.01 13.60
C SER A 276 4.72 17.73 12.44
N THR A 277 5.90 18.29 12.69
CA THR A 277 6.71 18.98 11.68
C THR A 277 7.97 18.19 11.34
N THR A 278 8.43 17.35 12.26
CA THR A 278 9.61 16.51 12.13
C THR A 278 9.22 15.06 12.28
N PHE A 279 9.80 14.19 11.46
CA PHE A 279 9.48 12.78 11.40
C PHE A 279 10.71 11.93 11.63
N LYS A 280 10.51 10.75 12.22
CA LYS A 280 11.53 9.73 12.39
C LYS A 280 11.01 8.41 11.85
N VAL A 281 11.76 7.76 10.98
CA VAL A 281 11.47 6.42 10.48
C VAL A 281 12.48 5.47 11.10
N VAL A 282 11.98 4.42 11.74
CA VAL A 282 12.77 3.35 12.34
C VAL A 282 12.41 2.08 11.61
N PHE A 283 13.40 1.37 11.07
CA PHE A 283 13.14 0.15 10.31
C PHE A 283 14.28 -0.86 10.44
N SER A 284 13.95 -2.13 10.22
CA SER A 284 14.93 -3.22 10.23
C SER A 284 15.07 -3.83 8.85
N TYR A 285 16.31 -3.98 8.38
CA TYR A 285 16.58 -4.48 7.03
C TYR A 285 17.71 -5.50 6.94
N TYR A 286 17.70 -6.30 5.87
CA TYR A 286 18.75 -7.25 5.51
C TYR A 286 19.05 -7.12 4.02
N ALA A 287 20.31 -6.88 3.66
CA ALA A 287 20.75 -6.82 2.27
C ALA A 287 21.31 -8.17 1.78
N TYR A 288 21.03 -8.50 0.52
CA TYR A 288 21.50 -9.71 -0.14
C TYR A 288 21.93 -9.44 -1.57
N SER A 289 23.06 -10.05 -1.96
CA SER A 289 23.67 -9.98 -3.30
C SER A 289 24.14 -8.61 -3.79
N MET A 290 23.92 -7.52 -3.06
CA MET A 290 24.32 -6.16 -3.45
C MET A 290 25.83 -6.05 -3.79
N GLU A 291 26.17 -5.52 -4.96
CA GLU A 291 27.52 -5.06 -5.30
C GLU A 291 27.80 -3.65 -4.78
N SER A 292 29.05 -3.18 -4.91
CA SER A 292 29.50 -1.93 -4.28
C SER A 292 28.68 -0.68 -4.65
N THR A 293 28.05 -0.66 -5.82
CA THR A 293 27.22 0.47 -6.28
C THR A 293 25.76 0.33 -5.92
N ASP A 294 25.35 -0.83 -5.42
CA ASP A 294 23.95 -1.12 -5.12
C ASP A 294 23.59 -0.72 -3.71
N GLY A 295 22.30 -0.53 -3.52
CA GLY A 295 21.79 0.01 -2.29
C GLY A 295 20.28 0.08 -2.26
N PHE A 296 19.80 0.87 -1.33
CA PHE A 296 18.38 1.19 -1.19
C PHE A 296 18.24 2.59 -0.61
N CYS A 297 17.06 3.17 -0.74
CA CYS A 297 16.75 4.50 -0.28
C CYS A 297 15.47 4.51 0.58
N LEU A 298 15.47 5.38 1.58
CA LEU A 298 14.27 5.90 2.22
C LEU A 298 13.88 7.18 1.50
N ASP A 299 12.70 7.17 0.91
CA ASP A 299 12.06 8.31 0.28
C ASP A 299 10.82 8.73 1.12
N TYR A 300 10.38 9.97 0.97
CA TYR A 300 9.10 10.45 1.49
C TYR A 300 8.34 11.27 0.44
N SER A 301 7.04 11.44 0.66
CA SER A 301 6.16 12.31 -0.11
C SER A 301 5.30 13.14 0.83
N THR A 302 5.03 14.39 0.47
CA THR A 302 4.12 15.30 1.18
C THR A 302 2.95 15.76 0.32
N ASP A 303 2.71 15.03 -0.78
CA ASP A 303 1.65 15.26 -1.79
C ASP A 303 0.96 13.92 -2.15
N ASP A 304 0.71 13.11 -1.12
CA ASP A 304 0.05 11.79 -1.17
C ASP A 304 0.63 10.81 -2.22
N GLY A 305 1.95 10.85 -2.42
CA GLY A 305 2.67 9.96 -3.33
C GLY A 305 2.77 10.45 -4.78
N THR A 306 2.30 11.67 -5.07
CA THR A 306 2.42 12.30 -6.40
C THR A 306 3.88 12.56 -6.78
N SER A 307 4.67 13.05 -5.83
CA SER A 307 6.12 13.23 -5.96
C SER A 307 6.87 12.65 -4.77
N TRP A 308 8.13 12.29 -4.99
CA TRP A 308 8.96 11.61 -4.00
C TRP A 308 10.30 12.31 -3.83
N HIS A 309 10.69 12.51 -2.58
CA HIS A 309 11.97 13.06 -2.17
C HIS A 309 12.82 11.95 -1.55
N SER A 310 14.04 11.72 -2.04
CA SER A 310 14.98 10.82 -1.37
C SER A 310 15.59 11.51 -0.16
N GLU A 311 15.31 10.98 1.03
CA GLU A 311 15.88 11.48 2.28
C GLU A 311 17.28 10.90 2.50
N LYS A 312 17.39 9.56 2.41
CA LYS A 312 18.67 8.87 2.62
C LYS A 312 18.77 7.63 1.76
N CYS A 313 19.95 7.41 1.20
CA CYS A 313 20.30 6.16 0.52
C CYS A 313 21.51 5.54 1.20
N TRP A 314 21.53 4.22 1.27
CA TRP A 314 22.63 3.42 1.77
C TRP A 314 23.21 2.62 0.60
N LEU A 315 24.53 2.56 0.49
CA LEU A 315 25.25 1.80 -0.52
C LEU A 315 26.07 0.70 0.14
N LYS A 316 26.10 -0.48 -0.49
CA LYS A 316 26.88 -1.63 0.01
C LYS A 316 28.36 -1.33 0.18
N LEU A 317 28.92 -0.35 -0.55
CA LEU A 317 30.33 0.01 -0.41
C LEU A 317 30.68 0.54 0.98
N ASN A 318 29.80 1.31 1.61
CA ASN A 318 30.14 2.09 2.80
C ASN A 318 29.17 1.90 3.98
N ASP A 319 27.94 1.47 3.72
CA ASP A 319 26.87 1.59 4.69
C ASP A 319 26.43 0.26 5.30
N PHE A 320 26.55 -0.84 4.55
CA PHE A 320 26.17 -2.17 5.01
C PHE A 320 26.96 -3.29 4.34
N GLU A 321 26.93 -4.46 4.96
CA GLU A 321 27.38 -5.72 4.37
C GLU A 321 26.19 -6.63 4.08
N ASN A 322 26.31 -7.43 3.03
CA ASN A 322 25.32 -8.46 2.74
C ASN A 322 25.34 -9.54 3.82
N GLY A 323 24.18 -10.15 4.07
CA GLY A 323 24.12 -11.36 4.90
C GLY A 323 23.81 -11.13 6.38
N SER A 324 23.56 -9.89 6.80
CA SER A 324 23.27 -9.54 8.19
C SER A 324 22.05 -8.63 8.30
N TRP A 325 21.30 -8.76 9.40
CA TRP A 325 20.24 -7.84 9.75
C TRP A 325 20.82 -6.58 10.40
N TYR A 326 20.23 -5.45 10.05
CA TYR A 326 20.45 -4.13 10.63
C TYR A 326 19.15 -3.69 11.28
N ASP A 327 19.06 -3.85 12.59
CA ASP A 327 17.87 -3.53 13.37
C ASP A 327 17.82 -2.05 13.76
N ASP A 328 16.60 -1.54 13.91
CA ASP A 328 16.30 -0.22 14.46
C ASP A 328 17.09 0.91 13.75
N THR A 329 17.22 0.82 12.43
CA THR A 329 17.86 1.86 11.63
C THR A 329 16.99 3.11 11.65
N GLU A 330 17.52 4.19 12.21
CA GLU A 330 16.78 5.44 12.36
C GLU A 330 17.19 6.48 11.30
N VAL A 331 16.18 7.16 10.74
CA VAL A 331 16.35 8.38 9.94
C VAL A 331 15.34 9.42 10.40
N THR A 332 15.85 10.63 10.69
CA THR A 332 15.03 11.77 11.09
C THR A 332 15.08 12.85 10.01
N PHE A 333 13.93 13.41 9.65
CA PHE A 333 13.81 14.46 8.63
C PHE A 333 12.70 15.46 8.95
N THR A 334 12.81 16.65 8.35
CA THR A 334 11.83 17.74 8.44
C THR A 334 11.53 18.19 7.01
N PRO A 335 10.37 17.83 6.44
CA PRO A 335 10.00 18.29 5.10
C PRO A 335 9.95 19.82 5.02
N SER A 336 10.40 20.38 3.90
CA SER A 336 10.37 21.84 3.69
C SER A 336 8.95 22.39 3.49
N ALA A 337 8.01 21.54 3.09
CA ALA A 337 6.60 21.84 2.96
C ALA A 337 5.79 20.58 3.29
N LEU A 338 4.77 20.75 4.13
CA LEU A 338 3.86 19.70 4.56
C LEU A 338 2.44 20.24 4.44
N ASN A 339 1.62 19.62 3.61
CA ASN A 339 0.20 19.92 3.56
C ASN A 339 -0.52 18.96 4.52
N GLU A 340 -1.20 19.49 5.54
CA GLU A 340 -1.94 18.66 6.51
C GLU A 340 -3.02 17.79 5.84
N THR A 341 -3.55 18.20 4.69
CA THR A 341 -4.55 17.42 3.94
C THR A 341 -3.94 16.31 3.09
N ASP A 342 -2.78 16.54 2.47
CA ASP A 342 -2.08 15.53 1.64
C ASP A 342 -1.21 14.59 2.48
N GLY A 343 -0.96 14.94 3.74
CA GLY A 343 -0.29 14.09 4.73
C GLY A 343 1.16 13.76 4.39
N LEU A 344 1.64 12.64 4.94
CA LEU A 344 2.96 12.08 4.70
C LEU A 344 2.83 10.68 4.10
N ARG A 345 3.74 10.32 3.19
CA ARG A 345 4.04 8.91 2.90
C ARG A 345 5.53 8.66 3.02
N VAL A 346 5.89 7.44 3.41
CA VAL A 346 7.28 6.96 3.41
C VAL A 346 7.41 5.77 2.48
N ARG A 347 8.58 5.60 1.87
CA ARG A 347 8.85 4.51 0.93
C ARG A 347 10.28 4.00 1.10
N LEU A 348 10.41 2.69 1.22
CA LEU A 348 11.70 2.01 1.07
C LEU A 348 11.78 1.51 -0.38
N ARG A 349 12.85 1.87 -1.08
CA ARG A 349 13.05 1.55 -2.49
C ARG A 349 14.41 0.95 -2.72
N CYS A 350 14.46 -0.22 -3.33
CA CYS A 350 15.70 -0.84 -3.75
C CYS A 350 16.27 -0.05 -4.94
N ASN A 351 17.58 0.17 -4.91
CA ASN A 351 18.31 0.94 -5.90
C ASN A 351 19.57 0.16 -6.26
N ALA A 352 19.35 -0.93 -6.98
CA ALA A 352 20.35 -1.93 -7.31
C ALA A 352 20.37 -2.21 -8.81
N SER A 353 21.22 -3.14 -9.26
CA SER A 353 21.50 -3.32 -10.69
C SER A 353 21.05 -4.68 -11.24
N SER A 354 20.48 -5.54 -10.40
CA SER A 354 20.15 -6.91 -10.75
C SER A 354 18.90 -7.44 -10.05
N ILE A 355 18.19 -8.33 -10.74
CA ILE A 355 17.10 -9.19 -10.22
C ILE A 355 17.55 -10.23 -9.19
N TYR A 356 18.75 -10.09 -8.61
CA TYR A 356 19.21 -10.91 -7.48
C TYR A 356 19.53 -10.05 -6.26
N ASP A 357 19.49 -8.73 -6.41
CA ASP A 357 19.80 -7.77 -5.37
C ASP A 357 18.54 -7.51 -4.57
N ASP A 358 18.55 -7.98 -3.33
CA ASP A 358 17.39 -7.93 -2.47
C ASP A 358 17.68 -7.09 -1.22
N VAL A 359 16.76 -6.21 -0.86
CA VAL A 359 16.63 -5.70 0.49
C VAL A 359 15.36 -6.29 1.11
N LEU A 360 15.53 -6.96 2.24
CA LEU A 360 14.44 -7.50 3.04
C LEU A 360 14.14 -6.51 4.16
N VAL A 361 12.87 -6.28 4.45
CA VAL A 361 12.38 -5.36 5.49
C VAL A 361 11.40 -6.13 6.37
N ASP A 362 11.59 -6.03 7.67
CA ASP A 362 10.84 -6.79 8.69
C ASP A 362 10.01 -5.89 9.60
N SER A 363 10.44 -4.64 9.79
CA SER A 363 9.64 -3.66 10.53
C SER A 363 9.85 -2.27 9.99
N VAL A 364 8.78 -1.46 10.02
CA VAL A 364 8.84 -0.02 9.79
C VAL A 364 7.90 0.70 10.76
N THR A 365 8.46 1.60 11.55
CA THR A 365 7.73 2.48 12.46
C THR A 365 8.02 3.93 12.08
N VAL A 366 6.98 4.76 12.01
CA VAL A 366 7.12 6.20 11.77
C VAL A 366 6.64 6.95 12.99
N TYR A 367 7.42 7.93 13.40
CA TYR A 367 7.10 8.84 14.48
C TYR A 367 7.04 10.28 13.98
N GLY A 368 6.21 11.09 14.61
CA GLY A 368 6.12 12.54 14.43
C GLY A 368 6.48 13.29 15.70
N ASN A 369 7.02 14.51 15.55
CA ASN A 369 7.31 15.44 16.62
C ASN A 369 6.98 16.86 16.15
N SER A 370 6.44 17.69 17.06
CA SER A 370 5.98 19.05 16.79
C SER A 370 7.08 20.11 16.95
#